data_AF-A0A7S3T676-F1
#
_entry.id   AF-A0A7S3T676-F1
#
_cell.length_a   1.000
_cell.length_b   1.000
_cell.length_c   1.000
_cell.angle_alpha   90.00
_cell.angle_beta   90.00
_cell.angle_gamma   90.00
#
_symmetry.space_group_name_H-M   'P 1'
#
loop_
_entity.id
_entity.type
_entity.pdbx_description
1 polymer ?
#
loop_
_entity_poly.entity_id
_entity_poly.type
_entity_poly.pdbx_seq_one_letter_code
_entity_poly.pdbx_strand_id
1 'polypeptide(L)'
;VSIPRFTTPRWERMLHKDHHTYTNDPKRDPEIMAGNPANSMPGDMKSYITKLLRIGGGKFGLGVWSARFAILISGARGHIVGYSGFDPVPAPKAAAVRDSLAASCQAQLAFYAGLAAVLTVVPGGWAAAAKFWILPLLVGEPLHAFFHIADHLNTEQDYKNGRTNTRTTLAPRFVSFNLWNMNYHAEHHLYPSIPFHQLP
;
A
#
# COMPACT_ATOMS: atom_id res chain seq x y z
N VAL A 1 11.08 10.64 -4.03
CA VAL A 1 11.98 9.60 -4.60
C VAL A 1 11.30 8.25 -4.43
N SER A 2 10.54 7.82 -5.43
CA SER A 2 10.17 6.41 -5.55
C SER A 2 11.39 5.71 -6.16
N ILE A 3 12.19 5.09 -5.30
CA ILE A 3 12.92 3.86 -5.64
C ILE A 3 12.02 2.99 -6.53
N PRO A 4 12.54 2.26 -7.52
CA PRO A 4 11.71 1.48 -8.43
C PRO A 4 10.84 0.49 -7.63
N ARG A 5 9.64 0.95 -7.27
CA ARG A 5 8.50 0.09 -7.06
C ARG A 5 8.19 -0.33 -8.46
N PHE A 6 8.71 -1.49 -8.86
CA PHE A 6 8.12 -2.22 -9.97
C PHE A 6 6.74 -2.68 -9.48
N THR A 7 5.82 -1.71 -9.43
CA THR A 7 4.41 -1.92 -9.12
C THR A 7 3.89 -2.92 -10.12
N THR A 8 3.04 -3.81 -9.68
CA THR A 8 2.44 -4.84 -10.53
C THR A 8 1.13 -4.25 -11.07
N PRO A 9 1.15 -3.45 -12.15
CA PRO A 9 0.14 -2.39 -12.34
C PRO A 9 -1.24 -2.96 -12.67
N ARG A 10 -1.29 -4.20 -13.19
CA ARG A 10 -2.56 -4.90 -13.42
C ARG A 10 -3.15 -5.47 -12.12
N TRP A 11 -2.31 -6.04 -11.26
CA TRP A 11 -2.71 -6.54 -9.95
C TRP A 11 -3.16 -5.39 -9.04
N GLU A 12 -2.38 -4.30 -8.99
CA GLU A 12 -2.73 -3.08 -8.26
C GLU A 12 -4.05 -2.49 -8.75
N ARG A 13 -4.22 -2.29 -10.07
CA ARG A 13 -5.48 -1.76 -10.61
C ARG A 13 -6.68 -2.65 -10.29
N MET A 14 -6.50 -3.97 -10.29
CA MET A 14 -7.58 -4.91 -9.98
C MET A 14 -8.03 -4.78 -8.52
N LEU A 15 -7.10 -4.84 -7.56
CA LEU A 15 -7.43 -4.74 -6.14
C LEU A 15 -7.88 -3.32 -5.77
N HIS A 16 -7.22 -2.29 -6.31
CA HIS A 16 -7.61 -0.91 -6.06
C HIS A 16 -9.03 -0.63 -6.58
N LYS A 17 -9.39 -1.15 -7.76
CA LYS A 17 -10.78 -1.04 -8.25
C LYS A 17 -11.78 -1.69 -7.28
N ASP A 18 -11.45 -2.85 -6.71
CA ASP A 18 -12.32 -3.48 -5.71
C ASP A 18 -12.43 -2.62 -4.45
N HIS A 19 -11.34 -2.03 -3.98
CA HIS A 19 -11.34 -1.07 -2.88
C HIS A 19 -12.30 0.09 -3.17
N HIS A 20 -12.17 0.80 -4.30
CA HIS A 20 -13.11 1.88 -4.70
C HIS A 20 -14.58 1.43 -4.80
N THR A 21 -14.83 0.19 -5.21
CA THR A 21 -16.19 -0.34 -5.39
C THR A 21 -16.83 -0.75 -4.06
N TYR A 22 -16.01 -1.25 -3.14
CA TYR A 22 -16.44 -1.89 -1.90
C TYR A 22 -15.81 -1.25 -0.67
N THR A 23 -15.43 0.02 -0.73
CA THR A 23 -14.74 0.73 0.35
C THR A 23 -15.41 0.45 1.69
N ASN A 24 -14.62 0.01 2.67
CA ASN A 24 -15.04 -0.35 4.03
C ASN A 24 -15.94 -1.61 4.15
N ASP A 25 -16.17 -2.37 3.08
CA ASP A 25 -16.86 -3.66 3.18
C ASP A 25 -15.92 -4.74 3.73
N PRO A 26 -16.22 -5.34 4.90
CA PRO A 26 -15.31 -6.27 5.58
C PRO A 26 -15.06 -7.58 4.83
N LYS A 27 -15.86 -7.89 3.80
CA LYS A 27 -15.77 -9.14 3.03
C LYS A 27 -15.23 -8.93 1.62
N ARG A 28 -15.24 -7.69 1.12
CA ARG A 28 -14.98 -7.39 -0.29
C ARG A 28 -13.90 -6.33 -0.51
N ASP A 29 -13.65 -5.48 0.49
CA ASP A 29 -12.56 -4.50 0.43
C ASP A 29 -11.21 -5.20 0.68
N PRO A 30 -10.32 -5.27 -0.33
CA PRO A 30 -9.03 -5.93 -0.16
C PRO A 30 -8.12 -5.23 0.85
N GLU A 31 -8.31 -3.94 1.15
CA GLU A 31 -7.52 -3.24 2.17
C GLU A 31 -7.94 -3.65 3.59
N ILE A 32 -9.25 -3.79 3.84
CA ILE A 32 -9.77 -4.26 5.13
C ILE A 32 -9.43 -5.74 5.35
N MET A 33 -9.59 -6.56 4.31
CA MET A 33 -9.22 -7.97 4.34
C MET A 33 -7.73 -8.16 4.66
N ALA A 34 -6.87 -7.22 4.24
CA ALA A 34 -5.44 -7.25 4.52
C ALA A 34 -5.07 -6.96 5.99
N GLY A 35 -6.05 -6.89 6.89
CA GLY A 35 -5.82 -6.62 8.29
C GLY A 35 -5.55 -5.14 8.57
N ASN A 36 -5.91 -4.23 7.65
CA ASN A 36 -6.07 -2.83 8.01
C ASN A 36 -7.19 -2.80 9.06
N PRO A 37 -6.88 -2.58 10.35
CA PRO A 37 -7.78 -2.94 11.42
C PRO A 37 -9.03 -2.08 11.27
N ALA A 38 -10.20 -2.72 11.35
CA ALA A 38 -11.53 -2.13 11.35
C ALA A 38 -11.50 -0.65 11.75
N ASN A 39 -12.15 0.18 10.94
CA ASN A 39 -12.14 1.64 11.00
C ASN A 39 -12.48 2.27 12.36
N SER A 40 -12.76 1.51 13.40
CA SER A 40 -12.87 1.99 14.77
C SER A 40 -11.50 2.36 15.36
N MET A 41 -11.36 3.61 15.78
CA MET A 41 -10.26 4.00 16.67
C MET A 41 -10.46 3.37 18.05
N PRO A 42 -9.39 2.92 18.70
CA PRO A 42 -9.47 2.55 20.10
C PRO A 42 -9.84 3.78 20.95
N GLY A 43 -10.66 3.59 21.98
CA GLY A 43 -11.17 4.68 22.82
C GLY A 43 -10.16 5.35 23.75
N ASP A 44 -8.88 4.97 23.69
CA ASP A 44 -7.83 5.45 24.58
C ASP A 44 -6.49 5.69 23.85
N MET A 45 -5.68 6.61 24.39
CA MET A 45 -4.41 7.05 23.79
C MET A 45 -3.36 5.92 23.69
N LYS A 46 -3.35 4.98 24.64
CA LYS A 46 -2.39 3.87 24.62
C LYS A 46 -2.70 2.92 23.46
N SER A 47 -3.97 2.60 23.28
CA SER A 47 -4.43 1.77 22.18
C SER A 47 -4.30 2.50 20.83
N TYR A 48 -4.51 3.82 20.79
CA TYR A 48 -4.21 4.67 19.64
C TYR A 48 -2.75 4.57 19.23
N ILE A 49 -1.81 4.84 20.15
CA ILE A 49 -0.36 4.73 19.90
C ILE A 49 0.01 3.29 19.51
N THR A 50 -0.58 2.29 20.15
CA THR A 50 -0.32 0.88 19.80
C THR A 50 -0.80 0.55 18.38
N LYS A 51 -1.96 1.07 17.98
CA LYS A 51 -2.49 0.94 16.61
C LYS A 51 -1.54 1.65 15.63
N LEU A 52 -1.07 2.86 15.97
CA LEU A 52 -0.08 3.60 15.18
C LEU A 52 1.25 2.85 15.00
N LEU A 53 1.78 2.25 16.07
CA LEU A 53 3.03 1.46 16.02
C LEU A 53 2.87 0.11 15.32
N ARG A 54 1.62 -0.33 15.09
CA ARG A 54 1.28 -1.55 14.34
C ARG A 54 0.85 -1.28 12.90
N ILE A 55 0.83 -0.02 12.48
CA ILE A 55 0.47 0.37 11.12
C ILE A 55 1.33 -0.41 10.12
N GLY A 56 0.68 -1.08 9.18
CA GLY A 56 1.32 -2.00 8.24
C GLY A 56 1.19 -3.48 8.60
N GLY A 57 0.55 -3.86 9.72
CA GLY A 57 0.20 -5.27 9.99
C GLY A 57 1.24 -6.06 10.81
N GLY A 58 2.08 -5.41 11.62
CA GLY A 58 3.08 -6.09 12.45
C GLY A 58 3.64 -5.22 13.57
N LYS A 59 4.44 -5.77 14.49
CA LYS A 59 5.13 -4.97 15.53
C LYS A 59 6.10 -3.97 14.85
N PHE A 60 6.03 -2.70 15.23
CA PHE A 60 6.90 -1.62 14.72
C PHE A 60 6.80 -1.37 13.20
N GLY A 61 5.64 -1.63 12.60
CA GLY A 61 5.43 -1.41 11.16
C GLY A 61 6.19 -2.36 10.23
N LEU A 62 6.77 -3.44 10.74
CA LEU A 62 7.41 -4.47 9.91
C LEU A 62 6.43 -5.29 9.06
N GLY A 63 5.14 -5.25 9.39
CA GLY A 63 4.11 -5.99 8.67
C GLY A 63 4.03 -5.64 7.18
N VAL A 64 4.25 -4.36 6.83
CA VAL A 64 4.14 -3.91 5.44
C VAL A 64 5.26 -4.51 4.60
N TRP A 65 6.43 -4.69 5.21
CA TRP A 65 7.59 -5.31 4.59
C TRP A 65 7.38 -6.82 4.44
N SER A 66 6.80 -7.50 5.44
CA SER A 66 6.47 -8.91 5.31
C SER A 66 5.39 -9.17 4.26
N ALA A 67 4.35 -8.33 4.20
CA ALA A 67 3.28 -8.41 3.20
C ALA A 67 3.87 -8.22 1.79
N ARG A 68 4.70 -7.20 1.59
CA ARG A 68 5.37 -6.95 0.30
C ARG A 68 6.29 -8.08 -0.12
N PHE A 69 7.07 -8.62 0.81
CA PHE A 69 7.92 -9.77 0.54
C PHE A 69 7.08 -10.99 0.15
N ALA A 70 5.97 -11.24 0.85
CA ALA A 70 5.06 -12.33 0.54
C ALA A 70 4.38 -12.16 -0.83
N ILE A 71 3.93 -10.95 -1.20
CA ILE A 71 3.40 -10.64 -2.53
C ILE A 71 4.45 -10.92 -3.61
N LEU A 72 5.70 -10.47 -3.40
CA LEU A 72 6.79 -10.65 -4.36
C LEU A 72 7.09 -12.13 -4.60
N ILE A 73 7.29 -12.90 -3.53
CA ILE A 73 7.65 -14.32 -3.64
C ILE A 73 6.47 -15.16 -4.15
N SER A 74 5.27 -14.94 -3.62
CA SER A 74 4.07 -15.65 -4.07
C SER A 74 3.78 -15.34 -5.54
N GLY A 75 3.80 -14.05 -5.90
CA GLY A 75 3.59 -13.60 -7.27
C GLY A 75 4.60 -14.20 -8.24
N ALA A 76 5.90 -14.21 -7.89
CA ALA A 76 6.95 -14.82 -8.72
C ALA A 76 6.75 -16.33 -8.96
N ARG A 77 6.05 -17.01 -8.05
CA ARG A 77 5.65 -18.42 -8.15
C ARG A 77 4.29 -18.62 -8.84
N GLY A 78 3.65 -17.55 -9.28
CA GLY A 78 2.31 -17.57 -9.90
C GLY A 78 1.16 -17.68 -8.90
N HIS A 79 1.41 -17.55 -7.60
CA HIS A 79 0.38 -17.54 -6.55
C HIS A 79 -0.11 -16.12 -6.32
N ILE A 80 -1.39 -15.87 -6.58
CA ILE A 80 -1.97 -14.53 -6.53
C ILE A 80 -2.61 -14.29 -5.16
N VAL A 81 -2.04 -13.32 -4.45
CA VAL A 81 -2.44 -12.94 -3.08
C VAL A 81 -2.94 -11.50 -3.05
N GLY A 82 -3.74 -11.15 -2.04
CA GLY A 82 -4.23 -9.80 -1.79
C GLY A 82 -3.19 -8.88 -1.12
N TYR A 83 -3.62 -7.72 -0.62
CA TYR A 83 -2.73 -6.72 -0.02
C TYR A 83 -2.01 -7.19 1.27
N SER A 84 -2.53 -8.21 1.98
CA SER A 84 -1.80 -8.82 3.10
C SER A 84 -0.57 -9.62 2.65
N GLY A 85 -0.53 -10.03 1.39
CA GLY A 85 0.45 -10.98 0.87
C GLY A 85 0.20 -12.45 1.23
N PHE A 86 -0.85 -12.73 2.01
CA PHE A 86 -1.16 -14.09 2.48
C PHE A 86 -2.56 -14.56 2.11
N ASP A 87 -3.49 -13.64 1.86
CA ASP A 87 -4.87 -13.99 1.52
C ASP A 87 -5.01 -14.31 0.02
N PRO A 88 -5.68 -15.41 -0.35
CA PRO A 88 -5.86 -15.76 -1.75
C PRO A 88 -6.85 -14.83 -2.46
N VAL A 89 -6.55 -14.48 -3.72
CA VAL A 89 -7.50 -13.78 -4.60
C VAL A 89 -8.42 -14.79 -5.28
N PRO A 90 -9.74 -14.52 -5.43
CA PRO A 90 -10.66 -15.41 -6.13
C PRO A 90 -10.19 -15.82 -7.54
N ALA A 91 -10.38 -17.10 -7.89
CA ALA A 91 -9.77 -17.72 -9.07
C ALA A 91 -9.96 -16.96 -10.40
N PRO A 92 -11.14 -16.42 -10.75
CA PRO A 92 -11.31 -15.67 -12.01
C PRO A 92 -10.44 -14.41 -12.08
N LYS A 93 -10.35 -13.68 -10.96
CA LYS A 93 -9.52 -12.47 -10.83
C LYS A 93 -8.03 -12.82 -10.83
N ALA A 94 -7.65 -13.84 -10.08
CA ALA A 94 -6.28 -14.35 -10.04
C ALA A 94 -5.78 -14.75 -11.44
N ALA A 95 -6.58 -15.51 -12.19
CA ALA A 95 -6.22 -15.95 -13.54
C ALA A 95 -5.98 -14.77 -14.49
N ALA A 96 -6.77 -13.69 -14.40
CA ALA A 96 -6.67 -12.53 -15.29
C ALA A 96 -5.35 -11.74 -15.12
N VAL A 97 -4.71 -11.81 -13.95
CA VAL A 97 -3.48 -11.06 -13.66
C VAL A 97 -2.24 -11.94 -13.49
N ARG A 98 -2.41 -13.28 -13.37
CA ARG A 98 -1.36 -14.21 -12.96
C ARG A 98 -0.06 -14.05 -13.72
N ASP A 99 -0.11 -14.16 -15.04
CA ASP A 99 1.11 -14.21 -15.85
C ASP A 99 1.83 -12.85 -15.83
N SER A 100 1.06 -11.75 -15.85
CA SER A 100 1.61 -10.40 -15.73
C SER A 100 2.22 -10.11 -14.36
N LEU A 101 1.61 -10.62 -13.29
CA LEU A 101 2.13 -10.48 -11.93
C LEU A 101 3.41 -11.30 -11.78
N ALA A 102 3.41 -12.56 -12.22
CA ALA A 102 4.57 -13.43 -12.15
C ALA A 102 5.78 -12.86 -12.88
N ALA A 103 5.59 -12.40 -14.12
CA ALA A 103 6.65 -11.76 -14.89
C ALA A 103 7.20 -10.51 -14.17
N SER A 104 6.32 -9.67 -13.62
CA SER A 104 6.73 -8.45 -12.89
C SER A 104 7.52 -8.79 -11.62
N CYS A 105 7.05 -9.76 -10.83
CA CYS A 105 7.73 -10.20 -9.61
C CYS A 105 9.08 -10.87 -9.90
N GLN A 106 9.16 -11.69 -10.94
CA GLN A 106 10.41 -12.32 -11.37
C GLN A 106 11.43 -11.27 -11.87
N ALA A 107 10.99 -10.31 -12.68
CA ALA A 107 11.84 -9.21 -13.15
C ALA A 107 12.35 -8.38 -11.96
N GLN A 108 11.50 -8.12 -10.97
CA GLN A 108 11.89 -7.39 -9.76
C GLN A 108 12.91 -8.16 -8.91
N LEU A 109 12.74 -9.49 -8.75
CA LEU A 109 13.73 -10.32 -8.07
C LEU A 109 15.07 -10.35 -8.82
N ALA A 110 15.04 -10.48 -10.15
CA ALA A 110 16.24 -10.44 -10.98
C ALA A 110 16.96 -9.08 -10.87
N PHE A 111 16.21 -7.98 -10.86
CA PHE A 111 16.75 -6.65 -10.62
C PHE A 111 17.44 -6.56 -9.25
N TYR A 112 16.78 -7.02 -8.18
CA TYR A 112 17.39 -7.00 -6.84
C TYR A 112 18.63 -7.87 -6.73
N ALA A 113 18.65 -9.04 -7.36
CA ALA A 113 19.83 -9.90 -7.41
C ALA A 113 20.99 -9.22 -8.15
N GLY A 114 20.71 -8.64 -9.33
CA GLY A 114 21.71 -7.90 -10.11
C GLY A 114 22.23 -6.67 -9.36
N LEU A 115 21.34 -5.93 -8.70
CA LEU A 115 21.71 -4.77 -7.90
C LEU A 115 22.57 -5.18 -6.69
N ALA A 116 22.22 -6.24 -5.98
CA ALA A 116 23.04 -6.77 -4.88
C ALA A 116 24.45 -7.18 -5.36
N ALA A 117 24.56 -7.79 -6.54
CA ALA A 117 25.85 -8.11 -7.15
C ALA A 117 26.68 -6.84 -7.42
N VAL A 118 26.08 -5.81 -8.00
CA VAL A 118 26.75 -4.51 -8.23
C VAL A 118 27.18 -3.85 -6.91
N LEU A 119 26.29 -3.80 -5.91
CA LEU A 119 26.58 -3.19 -4.61
C LEU A 119 27.72 -3.89 -3.86
N THR A 120 27.94 -5.18 -4.13
CA THR A 120 29.02 -5.98 -3.51
C THR A 120 30.39 -5.67 -4.11
N VAL A 121 30.46 -5.35 -5.40
CA VAL A 121 31.74 -5.06 -6.08
C VAL A 121 32.11 -3.57 -6.06
N VAL A 122 31.14 -2.68 -5.85
CA VAL A 122 31.38 -1.23 -5.73
C VAL A 122 31.77 -0.87 -4.29
N PRO A 123 32.97 -0.30 -4.05
CA PRO A 123 33.37 0.14 -2.71
C PRO A 123 32.34 1.10 -2.10
N GLY A 124 31.87 0.78 -0.90
CA GLY A 124 30.84 1.58 -0.21
C GLY A 124 29.42 1.44 -0.80
N GLY A 125 29.19 0.56 -1.78
CA GLY A 125 27.89 0.35 -2.42
C GLY A 125 26.78 0.06 -1.41
N TRP A 126 26.99 -0.92 -0.53
CA TRP A 126 26.03 -1.26 0.53
C TRP A 126 25.79 -0.11 1.52
N ALA A 127 26.83 0.66 1.87
CA ALA A 127 26.68 1.82 2.76
C ALA A 127 25.85 2.93 2.09
N ALA A 128 26.08 3.19 0.80
CA ALA A 128 25.29 4.13 0.01
C ALA A 128 23.83 3.67 -0.11
N ALA A 129 23.59 2.38 -0.41
CA ALA A 129 22.24 1.81 -0.46
C ALA A 129 21.54 1.91 0.90
N ALA A 130 22.22 1.60 2.01
CA ALA A 130 21.65 1.74 3.34
C ALA A 130 21.24 3.20 3.61
N LYS A 131 22.11 4.17 3.32
CA LYS A 131 21.91 5.60 3.63
C LYS A 131 20.89 6.29 2.74
N PHE A 132 20.95 6.06 1.43
CA PHE A 132 20.18 6.82 0.45
C PHE A 132 18.95 6.08 -0.07
N TRP A 133 18.79 4.81 0.30
CA TRP A 133 17.65 4.00 -0.13
C TRP A 133 16.95 3.34 1.07
N ILE A 134 17.60 2.41 1.78
CA ILE A 134 16.92 1.61 2.81
C ILE A 134 16.43 2.48 3.97
N LEU A 135 17.26 3.40 4.47
CA LEU A 135 16.87 4.29 5.56
C LEU A 135 15.69 5.21 5.18
N PRO A 136 15.70 5.92 4.03
CA PRO A 136 14.52 6.66 3.56
C PRO A 136 13.26 5.82 3.44
N LEU A 137 13.36 4.56 3.01
CA LEU A 137 12.21 3.65 2.95
C LEU A 137 11.66 3.30 4.33
N LEU A 138 12.52 2.97 5.28
CA LEU A 138 12.11 2.62 6.65
C LEU A 138 11.42 3.78 7.36
N VAL A 139 11.78 5.02 7.02
CA VAL A 139 11.14 6.23 7.56
C VAL A 139 9.89 6.63 6.76
N GLY A 140 9.97 6.56 5.43
CA GLY A 140 8.91 7.04 4.54
C GLY A 140 7.65 6.18 4.57
N GLU A 141 7.77 4.85 4.69
CA GLU A 141 6.61 3.96 4.71
C GLU A 141 5.69 4.16 5.93
N PRO A 142 6.20 4.23 7.18
CA PRO A 142 5.37 4.56 8.33
C PRO A 142 4.69 5.93 8.21
N LEU A 143 5.38 6.94 7.70
CA LEU A 143 4.80 8.28 7.48
C LEU A 143 3.69 8.24 6.43
N HIS A 144 3.91 7.55 5.32
CA HIS A 144 2.90 7.35 4.28
C HIS A 144 1.65 6.64 4.83
N ALA A 145 1.86 5.59 5.62
CA ALA A 145 0.76 4.84 6.20
C ALA A 145 -0.01 5.63 7.28
N PHE A 146 0.66 6.54 8.00
CA PHE A 146 0.01 7.49 8.89
C PHE A 146 -0.98 8.40 8.14
N PHE A 147 -0.59 8.94 6.97
CA PHE A 147 -1.49 9.76 6.14
C PHE A 147 -2.67 8.94 5.59
N HIS A 148 -2.42 7.75 5.03
CA HIS A 148 -3.47 6.89 4.47
C HIS A 148 -4.55 6.50 5.48
N ILE A 149 -4.18 6.28 6.74
CA ILE A 149 -5.16 5.94 7.78
C ILE A 149 -6.10 7.10 8.05
N ALA A 150 -5.59 8.33 8.01
CA ALA A 150 -6.43 9.49 8.19
C ALA A 150 -7.58 9.47 7.18
N ASP A 151 -7.44 8.93 5.98
CA ASP A 151 -8.47 9.04 4.94
C ASP A 151 -9.67 8.10 5.12
N HIS A 152 -9.50 6.93 5.75
CA HIS A 152 -10.57 5.93 5.93
C HIS A 152 -11.01 5.71 7.37
N LEU A 153 -10.16 6.02 8.33
CA LEU A 153 -10.41 5.73 9.73
C LEU A 153 -11.69 6.42 10.25
N ASN A 154 -12.54 5.66 10.93
CA ASN A 154 -13.78 6.11 11.58
C ASN A 154 -14.77 6.78 10.62
N THR A 155 -14.68 6.47 9.33
CA THR A 155 -15.67 6.81 8.32
C THR A 155 -16.84 5.81 8.36
N GLU A 156 -17.94 6.09 7.66
CA GLU A 156 -19.08 5.17 7.63
C GLU A 156 -18.68 3.84 6.98
N GLN A 157 -19.14 2.73 7.56
CA GLN A 157 -18.89 1.38 7.02
C GLN A 157 -19.97 0.98 6.01
N ASP A 158 -20.42 1.93 5.20
CA ASP A 158 -21.37 1.72 4.12
C ASP A 158 -20.71 1.97 2.77
N TYR A 159 -20.32 0.88 2.10
CA TYR A 159 -19.72 0.94 0.77
C TYR A 159 -20.64 1.58 -0.29
N LYS A 160 -21.96 1.68 -0.04
CA LYS A 160 -22.91 2.27 -0.99
C LYS A 160 -22.85 3.80 -0.98
N ASN A 161 -22.34 4.41 0.08
CA ASN A 161 -22.24 5.85 0.21
C ASN A 161 -20.79 6.33 0.14
N GLY A 162 -20.31 6.53 -1.10
CA GLY A 162 -18.96 7.07 -1.39
C GLY A 162 -18.65 8.44 -0.80
N ARG A 163 -19.65 9.15 -0.24
CA ARG A 163 -19.48 10.49 0.35
C ARG A 163 -19.10 10.45 1.82
N THR A 164 -19.31 9.32 2.49
CA THR A 164 -19.17 9.19 3.95
C THR A 164 -18.25 8.04 4.36
N ASN A 165 -17.94 7.11 3.45
CA ASN A 165 -17.03 5.99 3.67
C ASN A 165 -15.53 6.35 3.50
N THR A 166 -15.23 7.59 3.14
CA THR A 166 -13.88 8.12 2.97
C THR A 166 -13.91 9.62 3.28
N ARG A 167 -12.79 10.23 3.64
CA ARG A 167 -12.70 11.68 3.85
C ARG A 167 -11.47 12.33 3.22
N THR A 168 -11.59 13.63 3.06
CA THR A 168 -10.50 14.55 2.72
C THR A 168 -9.77 14.96 3.99
N THR A 169 -8.45 14.80 4.01
CA THR A 169 -7.59 15.26 5.10
C THR A 169 -6.98 16.61 4.71
N LEU A 170 -7.48 17.71 5.27
CA LEU A 170 -6.94 19.04 4.98
C LEU A 170 -5.52 19.16 5.54
N ALA A 171 -4.57 19.60 4.71
CA ALA A 171 -3.18 19.73 5.07
C ALA A 171 -2.55 20.99 4.47
N PRO A 172 -1.44 21.51 5.03
CA PRO A 172 -0.70 22.62 4.43
C PRO A 172 -0.20 22.27 3.02
N ARG A 173 -0.05 23.28 2.15
CA ARG A 173 0.35 23.10 0.73
C ARG A 173 1.59 22.22 0.54
N PHE A 174 2.58 22.35 1.42
CA PHE A 174 3.79 21.52 1.36
C PHE A 174 3.46 20.02 1.57
N VAL A 175 2.55 19.69 2.48
CA VAL A 175 2.12 18.30 2.72
C VAL A 175 1.32 17.79 1.52
N SER A 176 0.34 18.55 1.04
CA SER A 176 -0.44 18.18 -0.15
C SER A 176 0.44 17.98 -1.39
N PHE A 177 1.44 18.84 -1.58
CA PHE A 177 2.44 18.67 -2.64
C PHE A 177 3.19 17.34 -2.53
N ASN A 178 3.65 16.97 -1.32
CA ASN A 178 4.35 15.70 -1.11
C ASN A 178 3.45 14.47 -1.29
N LEU A 179 2.15 14.62 -1.03
CA LEU A 179 1.14 13.58 -1.24
C LEU A 179 0.56 13.59 -2.66
N TRP A 180 1.03 14.49 -3.55
CA TRP A 180 0.43 14.70 -4.87
C TRP A 180 -1.10 14.87 -4.81
N ASN A 181 -1.57 15.64 -3.84
CA ASN A 181 -2.99 15.91 -3.58
C ASN A 181 -3.82 14.65 -3.25
N MET A 182 -3.20 13.50 -2.94
CA MET A 182 -3.92 12.30 -2.48
C MET A 182 -4.64 12.49 -1.12
N ASN A 183 -4.34 13.58 -0.39
CA ASN A 183 -5.09 13.96 0.80
C ASN A 183 -6.54 14.37 0.49
N TYR A 184 -6.88 14.63 -0.78
CA TYR A 184 -8.24 14.73 -1.32
C TYR A 184 -8.77 13.33 -1.67
N HIS A 185 -8.77 12.44 -0.67
CA HIS A 185 -9.04 11.03 -0.88
C HIS A 185 -10.52 10.74 -1.16
N ALA A 186 -11.43 11.52 -0.57
CA ALA A 186 -12.86 11.38 -0.85
C ALA A 186 -13.17 11.73 -2.31
N GLU A 187 -12.55 12.78 -2.84
CA GLU A 187 -12.67 13.18 -4.24
C GLU A 187 -12.10 12.10 -5.17
N HIS A 188 -10.95 11.52 -4.81
CA HIS A 188 -10.38 10.37 -5.52
C HIS A 188 -11.30 9.16 -5.53
N HIS A 189 -11.98 8.85 -4.42
CA HIS A 189 -12.96 7.75 -4.35
C HIS A 189 -14.21 8.01 -5.18
N LEU A 190 -14.70 9.25 -5.20
CA LEU A 190 -15.86 9.64 -5.99
C LEU A 190 -15.55 9.74 -7.49
N TYR A 191 -14.33 10.17 -7.83
CA TYR A 191 -13.90 10.45 -9.21
C TYR A 191 -12.52 9.85 -9.53
N PRO A 192 -12.35 8.51 -9.45
CA PRO A 192 -11.04 7.85 -9.62
C PRO A 192 -10.45 7.95 -11.03
N SER A 193 -11.21 8.47 -11.99
CA SER A 193 -10.74 8.78 -13.34
C SER A 193 -9.95 10.09 -13.42
N ILE A 194 -10.09 10.98 -12.44
CA ILE A 194 -9.33 12.24 -12.37
C ILE A 194 -7.93 11.93 -11.84
N PRO A 195 -6.85 12.37 -12.52
CA PRO A 195 -5.51 12.19 -12.00
C PRO A 195 -5.35 12.86 -10.63
N PHE A 196 -4.86 12.12 -9.63
CA PHE A 196 -4.78 12.59 -8.24
C PHE A 196 -4.06 13.94 -8.06
N HIS A 197 -3.04 14.24 -8.88
CA HIS A 197 -2.28 15.48 -8.81
C HIS A 197 -3.07 16.71 -9.27
N GLN A 198 -4.23 16.51 -9.87
CA GLN A 198 -5.17 17.57 -10.28
C GLN A 198 -6.29 17.78 -9.25
N LEU A 199 -6.32 17.02 -8.15
CA LEU A 199 -7.31 17.19 -7.10
C LEU A 199 -6.98 18.41 -6.20
N PRO A 200 -7.99 19.06 -5.60
CA PRO A 200 -9.40 18.97 -5.97
C PRO A 200 -9.64 19.59 -7.36
#